data_AF-D6U7P0-F1
#
_entry.id   AF-D6U7P0-F1
#
_cell.length_a   1.000
_cell.length_b   1.000
_cell.length_c   1.000
_cell.angle_alpha   90.00
_cell.angle_beta   90.00
_cell.angle_gamma   90.00
#
_symmetry.space_group_name_H-M   'P 1'
#
loop_
_entity.id
_entity.type
_entity.pdbx_description
1 polymer ?
#
loop_
_entity_poly.entity_id
_entity_poly.type
_entity_poly.pdbx_seq_one_letter_code
_entity_poly.pdbx_strand_id
1 'polypeptide(L)'
;MSWQSQPQFSAQPGATFPSPVGQPVPSSTIPPAVFQAAEAARLGAPTREYNRGAKASAGRSAIAIPLILGLGGGGIGLLVGIFVPLLVTPFPFNLIAPAVILVCILPFLPMLIKLVRGVLGGGSASEFRAWGCPEGLVYLEGKQFFAVRWRDISAVWRKVGFVNGLPSTLGYIVQPANAAPFKFSLLTGPYAGLLDMVGNSSGSMSISSGAGVISSQGGFIQVEGMADLSAYAGLGELIEEQILNLYLPQILETFQQGQPIAFGTFLVSSQGLSDGNKNLAWEEIADIQVSAFAIRITKRPADLLWYNLSVPSLPNAALLIGLLNTIRARYRGRGEKAPVIDDSVGKFH
;
A
#
# COMPACT_ATOMS: atom_id res chain seq x y z
N MET A 1 14.23 -20.31 2.14
CA MET A 1 15.16 -19.34 2.77
C MET A 1 14.50 -18.82 4.03
N SER A 2 15.01 -19.20 5.20
CA SER A 2 14.59 -18.64 6.48
C SER A 2 15.00 -17.18 6.53
N TRP A 3 14.02 -16.29 6.71
CA TRP A 3 14.26 -14.87 6.97
C TRP A 3 15.19 -14.73 8.19
N GLN A 4 16.39 -14.18 8.01
CA GLN A 4 17.15 -13.68 9.14
C GLN A 4 16.37 -12.48 9.69
N SER A 5 16.01 -12.55 10.97
CA SER A 5 15.39 -11.43 11.70
C SER A 5 16.23 -10.18 11.44
N GLN A 6 15.58 -9.13 10.90
CA GLN A 6 16.24 -7.83 10.75
C GLN A 6 16.92 -7.42 12.06
N PRO A 7 18.02 -6.65 12.01
CA PRO A 7 18.59 -6.07 13.21
C PRO A 7 17.47 -5.44 14.05
N GLN A 8 17.24 -5.98 15.25
CA GLN A 8 16.27 -5.43 16.18
C GLN A 8 16.86 -4.13 16.73
N PHE A 9 16.50 -3.03 16.08
CA PHE A 9 16.84 -1.70 16.53
C PHE A 9 16.05 -1.39 17.81
N SER A 10 16.72 -1.48 18.95
CA SER A 10 16.15 -1.07 20.23
C SER A 10 16.01 0.45 20.24
N ALA A 11 14.78 0.95 20.33
CA ALA A 11 14.52 2.39 20.39
C ALA A 11 15.23 3.02 21.60
N GLN A 12 15.88 4.19 21.40
CA GLN A 12 16.47 4.96 22.50
C GLN A 12 15.35 5.47 23.43
N PRO A 13 15.47 5.29 24.76
CA PRO A 13 14.53 5.88 25.71
C PRO A 13 14.66 7.41 25.72
N GLY A 14 13.58 8.14 25.42
CA GLY A 14 13.48 9.58 25.66
C GLY A 14 13.55 10.52 24.45
N ALA A 15 13.44 10.02 23.22
CA ALA A 15 13.30 10.89 22.05
C ALA A 15 11.91 11.57 22.05
N THR A 16 11.87 12.90 22.19
CA THR A 16 10.64 13.71 21.99
C THR A 16 10.47 14.06 20.52
N PHE A 17 9.33 13.69 19.93
CA PHE A 17 9.05 13.94 18.52
C PHE A 17 8.51 15.36 18.27
N PRO A 18 8.99 16.07 17.23
CA PRO A 18 8.35 17.30 16.80
C PRO A 18 6.90 17.00 16.37
N SER A 19 5.97 17.86 16.79
CA SER A 19 4.56 17.73 16.40
C SER A 19 4.43 17.89 14.88
N PRO A 20 3.80 16.94 14.15
CA PRO A 20 3.68 17.01 12.70
C PRO A 20 2.88 18.26 12.28
N VAL A 21 3.29 18.87 11.16
CA VAL A 21 2.65 20.05 10.58
C VAL A 21 1.30 19.64 10.01
N GLY A 22 0.25 19.80 10.80
CA GLY A 22 -1.14 19.57 10.41
C GLY A 22 -2.08 20.36 11.31
N GLN A 23 -3.20 20.83 10.78
CA GLN A 23 -4.19 21.52 11.61
C GLN A 23 -4.73 20.55 12.68
N PRO A 24 -4.71 20.91 13.96
CA PRO A 24 -5.27 20.08 15.02
C PRO A 24 -6.75 19.84 14.74
N VAL A 25 -7.16 18.57 14.74
CA VAL A 25 -8.57 18.22 14.56
C VAL A 25 -9.31 18.54 15.87
N PRO A 26 -10.45 19.23 15.86
CA PRO A 26 -11.23 19.48 17.06
C PRO A 26 -11.60 18.15 17.73
N SER A 27 -11.35 18.03 19.04
CA SER A 27 -11.52 16.79 19.80
C SER A 27 -12.93 16.20 19.74
N SER A 28 -13.95 16.99 19.40
CA SER A 28 -15.34 16.58 19.32
C SER A 28 -15.67 15.60 18.18
N THR A 29 -14.78 15.43 17.19
CA THR A 29 -15.02 14.50 16.06
C THR A 29 -14.39 13.13 16.25
N ILE A 30 -13.50 12.97 17.24
CA ILE A 30 -12.75 11.72 17.44
C ILE A 30 -13.57 10.78 18.35
N PRO A 31 -13.86 9.54 17.94
CA PRO A 31 -14.62 8.61 18.76
C PRO A 31 -13.95 8.35 20.12
N PRO A 32 -14.70 8.27 21.24
CA PRO A 32 -14.12 8.01 22.57
C PRO A 32 -13.28 6.73 22.65
N ALA A 33 -13.63 5.71 21.86
CA ALA A 33 -12.87 4.46 21.77
C ALA A 33 -11.43 4.67 21.25
N VAL A 34 -11.19 5.69 20.41
CA VAL A 34 -9.84 6.02 19.92
C VAL A 34 -8.99 6.56 21.07
N PHE A 35 -9.54 7.44 21.91
CA PHE A 35 -8.84 7.93 23.10
C PHE A 35 -8.53 6.79 24.08
N GLN A 36 -9.50 5.90 24.32
CA GLN A 36 -9.30 4.73 25.18
C GLN A 36 -8.20 3.80 24.64
N ALA A 37 -8.19 3.52 23.33
CA ALA A 37 -7.16 2.70 22.70
C ALA A 37 -5.77 3.38 22.75
N ALA A 38 -5.72 4.69 22.48
CA ALA A 38 -4.49 5.48 22.57
C ALA A 38 -3.95 5.51 23.99
N GLU A 39 -4.80 5.73 25.00
CA GLU A 39 -4.41 5.75 26.42
C GLU A 39 -3.94 4.38 26.89
N ALA A 40 -4.67 3.30 26.56
CA ALA A 40 -4.28 1.93 26.89
C ALA A 40 -2.89 1.57 26.34
N ALA A 41 -2.59 2.02 25.12
CA ALA A 41 -1.29 1.85 24.49
C ALA A 41 -0.26 2.95 24.85
N ARG A 42 -0.63 3.96 25.65
CA ARG A 42 0.19 5.14 26.03
C ARG A 42 0.75 5.88 24.81
N LEU A 43 -0.10 6.15 23.81
CA LEU A 43 0.29 6.81 22.56
C LEU A 43 0.29 8.33 22.63
N GLY A 44 -0.31 8.90 23.68
CA GLY A 44 -0.67 10.32 23.74
C GLY A 44 -2.02 10.59 23.08
N ALA A 45 -2.47 11.85 23.15
CA ALA A 45 -3.76 12.23 22.56
C ALA A 45 -3.69 12.18 21.02
N PRO A 46 -4.71 11.65 20.34
CA PRO A 46 -4.86 11.73 18.89
C PRO A 46 -4.78 13.19 18.40
N THR A 47 -3.92 13.48 17.44
CA THR A 47 -3.69 14.83 16.90
C THR A 47 -4.32 15.03 15.52
N ARG A 48 -4.34 13.99 14.71
CA ARG A 48 -4.79 14.05 13.31
C ARG A 48 -5.54 12.80 12.90
N GLU A 49 -6.70 12.98 12.28
CA GLU A 49 -7.47 11.89 11.66
C GLU A 49 -7.09 11.74 10.18
N TYR A 50 -6.84 10.50 9.79
CA TYR A 50 -6.62 10.04 8.42
C TYR A 50 -7.78 9.12 8.06
N ASN A 51 -8.82 9.72 7.48
CA ASN A 51 -10.06 9.04 7.17
C ASN A 51 -10.28 9.02 5.66
N ARG A 52 -10.64 7.84 5.14
CA ARG A 52 -11.15 7.69 3.78
C ARG A 52 -12.39 8.55 3.63
N GLY A 53 -12.27 9.68 2.92
CA GLY A 53 -13.31 10.70 2.76
C GLY A 53 -14.73 10.12 2.81
N ALA A 54 -15.41 10.32 3.94
CA ALA A 54 -16.80 9.90 4.18
C ALA A 54 -17.75 10.39 3.06
N LYS A 55 -17.34 11.45 2.34
CA LYS A 55 -18.05 12.03 1.19
C LYS A 55 -18.12 11.13 -0.05
N ALA A 56 -17.21 10.16 -0.23
CA ALA A 56 -17.25 9.26 -1.39
C ALA A 56 -18.35 8.18 -1.30
N SER A 57 -18.94 7.97 -0.11
CA SER A 57 -20.03 7.00 0.07
C SER A 57 -21.35 7.47 -0.58
N ALA A 58 -21.57 8.78 -0.68
CA ALA A 58 -22.79 9.34 -1.27
C ALA A 58 -22.94 9.04 -2.78
N GLY A 59 -21.82 8.82 -3.49
CA GLY A 59 -21.84 8.48 -4.92
C GLY A 59 -21.99 6.99 -5.24
N ARG A 60 -21.84 6.08 -4.26
CA ARG A 60 -21.92 4.63 -4.50
C ARG A 60 -23.34 4.14 -4.80
N SER A 61 -24.37 4.86 -4.37
CA SER A 61 -25.76 4.53 -4.72
C SER A 61 -26.01 4.69 -6.22
N ALA A 62 -25.42 5.68 -6.88
CA ALA A 62 -25.74 6.00 -8.27
C ALA A 62 -25.33 4.93 -9.30
N ILE A 63 -24.27 4.15 -9.03
CA ILE A 63 -23.78 3.09 -9.95
C ILE A 63 -24.29 1.71 -9.54
N ALA A 64 -24.42 1.43 -8.24
CA ALA A 64 -24.92 0.14 -7.77
C ALA A 64 -26.39 -0.07 -8.15
N ILE A 65 -27.22 0.98 -8.08
CA ILE A 65 -28.64 0.91 -8.41
C ILE A 65 -28.89 0.43 -9.85
N PRO A 66 -28.32 1.04 -10.92
CA PRO A 66 -28.55 0.56 -12.28
C PRO A 66 -27.96 -0.83 -12.56
N LEU A 67 -26.86 -1.22 -11.92
CA LEU A 67 -26.32 -2.58 -12.05
C LEU A 67 -27.24 -3.62 -11.39
N ILE A 68 -27.77 -3.33 -10.21
CA ILE A 68 -28.73 -4.19 -9.50
C ILE A 68 -30.05 -4.24 -10.28
N LEU A 69 -30.52 -3.12 -10.82
CA LEU A 69 -31.72 -3.07 -11.67
C LEU A 69 -31.50 -3.83 -12.99
N GLY A 70 -30.30 -3.76 -13.59
CA GLY A 70 -29.94 -4.49 -14.80
C GLY A 70 -29.85 -6.00 -14.57
N LEU A 71 -29.21 -6.43 -13.47
CA LEU A 71 -29.13 -7.85 -13.09
C LEU A 71 -30.48 -8.39 -12.61
N GLY A 72 -31.24 -7.61 -11.85
CA GLY A 72 -32.59 -7.97 -11.40
C GLY A 72 -33.56 -8.03 -12.58
N GLY A 73 -33.55 -7.02 -13.45
CA GLY A 73 -34.36 -6.98 -14.67
C GLY A 73 -33.97 -8.07 -15.66
N GLY A 74 -32.67 -8.34 -15.83
CA GLY A 74 -32.17 -9.45 -16.65
C GLY A 74 -32.55 -10.82 -16.08
N GLY A 75 -32.46 -11.00 -14.76
CA GLY A 75 -32.91 -12.22 -14.08
C GLY A 75 -34.42 -12.45 -14.20
N ILE A 76 -35.23 -11.41 -14.01
CA ILE A 76 -36.68 -11.46 -14.22
C ILE A 76 -37.01 -11.72 -15.70
N GLY A 77 -36.34 -11.04 -16.62
CA GLY A 77 -36.51 -11.25 -18.07
C GLY A 77 -36.15 -12.67 -18.49
N LEU A 78 -35.09 -13.25 -17.92
CA LEU A 78 -34.70 -14.64 -18.15
C LEU A 78 -35.71 -15.61 -17.53
N LEU A 79 -36.21 -15.35 -16.32
CA LEU A 79 -37.27 -16.14 -15.71
C LEU A 79 -38.55 -16.13 -16.56
N VAL A 80 -39.01 -14.96 -17.00
CA VAL A 80 -40.18 -14.82 -17.87
C VAL A 80 -39.93 -15.49 -19.23
N GLY A 81 -38.76 -15.28 -19.83
CA GLY A 81 -38.38 -15.87 -21.11
C GLY A 81 -38.24 -17.40 -21.07
N ILE A 82 -37.98 -18.00 -19.90
CA ILE A 82 -37.97 -19.45 -19.72
C ILE A 82 -39.36 -19.98 -19.36
N PHE A 83 -40.08 -19.33 -18.44
CA PHE A 83 -41.38 -19.80 -17.95
C PHE A 83 -42.50 -19.68 -18.98
N VAL A 84 -42.52 -18.60 -19.77
CA VAL A 84 -43.60 -18.37 -20.76
C VAL A 84 -43.60 -19.44 -21.86
N PRO A 85 -42.46 -19.80 -22.49
CA PRO A 85 -42.43 -20.92 -23.44
C PRO A 85 -42.76 -22.27 -22.80
N LEU A 86 -42.40 -22.48 -21.52
CA LEU A 86 -42.72 -23.70 -20.75
C LEU A 86 -44.24 -23.91 -20.59
N LEU A 87 -45.01 -22.82 -20.51
CA LEU A 87 -46.47 -22.85 -20.42
C LEU A 87 -47.15 -23.09 -21.77
N VAL A 88 -46.50 -22.76 -22.89
CA VAL A 88 -47.10 -22.76 -24.23
C VAL A 88 -46.61 -23.93 -25.10
N THR A 89 -45.44 -24.52 -24.80
CA THR A 89 -44.89 -25.63 -25.59
C THR A 89 -45.48 -26.98 -25.19
N PRO A 90 -45.91 -27.81 -26.17
CA PRO A 90 -46.48 -29.13 -25.89
C PRO A 90 -45.40 -30.09 -25.35
N PHE A 91 -45.83 -30.97 -24.45
CA PHE A 91 -45.02 -32.03 -23.89
C PHE A 91 -44.45 -32.93 -25.02
N PRO A 92 -43.17 -33.38 -24.96
CA PRO A 92 -42.25 -33.37 -23.80
C PRO A 92 -41.17 -32.28 -23.83
N PHE A 93 -41.13 -31.43 -24.86
CA PHE A 93 -40.05 -30.45 -25.04
C PHE A 93 -40.01 -29.38 -23.93
N ASN A 94 -41.13 -29.18 -23.24
CA ASN A 94 -41.24 -28.27 -22.11
C ASN A 94 -40.39 -28.67 -20.88
N LEU A 95 -39.94 -29.92 -20.75
CA LEU A 95 -39.12 -30.37 -19.60
C LEU A 95 -37.62 -30.43 -19.89
N ILE A 96 -37.22 -30.72 -21.13
CA ILE A 96 -35.81 -30.96 -21.47
C ILE A 96 -35.02 -29.64 -21.46
N ALA A 97 -35.54 -28.60 -22.12
CA ALA A 97 -34.87 -27.31 -22.21
C ALA A 97 -34.58 -26.65 -20.84
N PRO A 98 -35.54 -26.53 -19.89
CA PRO A 98 -35.26 -25.94 -18.59
C PRO A 98 -34.31 -26.79 -17.74
N ALA A 99 -34.34 -28.12 -17.86
CA ALA A 99 -33.42 -29.00 -17.16
C ALA A 99 -31.96 -28.77 -17.62
N VAL A 100 -31.74 -28.63 -18.94
CA VAL A 100 -30.41 -28.32 -19.50
C VAL A 100 -29.93 -26.95 -19.01
N ILE A 101 -30.78 -25.93 -19.04
CA ILE A 101 -30.42 -24.57 -18.58
C ILE A 101 -30.06 -24.58 -17.09
N LEU A 102 -30.84 -25.27 -16.25
CA LEU A 102 -30.57 -25.39 -14.82
C LEU A 102 -29.21 -26.06 -14.56
N VAL A 103 -28.93 -27.16 -15.25
CA VAL A 103 -27.64 -27.88 -15.17
C VAL A 103 -26.49 -26.99 -15.63
N CYS A 104 -26.67 -26.16 -16.66
CA CYS A 104 -25.67 -25.22 -17.14
C CYS A 104 -25.41 -24.05 -16.16
N ILE A 105 -26.43 -23.57 -15.43
CA ILE A 105 -26.30 -22.43 -14.51
C ILE A 105 -25.79 -22.87 -13.12
N LEU A 106 -26.13 -24.07 -12.67
CA LEU A 106 -25.74 -24.62 -11.36
C LEU A 106 -24.25 -24.42 -11.00
N PRO A 107 -23.27 -24.71 -11.89
CA PRO A 107 -21.86 -24.52 -11.57
C PRO A 107 -21.45 -23.04 -11.39
N PHE A 108 -22.20 -22.10 -11.97
CA PHE A 108 -21.95 -20.66 -11.85
C PHE A 108 -22.67 -20.02 -10.65
N LEU A 109 -23.69 -20.68 -10.10
CA LEU A 109 -24.44 -20.19 -8.94
C LEU A 109 -23.55 -19.73 -7.76
N PRO A 110 -22.52 -20.48 -7.30
CA PRO A 110 -21.64 -20.01 -6.23
C PRO A 110 -20.83 -18.77 -6.61
N MET A 111 -20.41 -18.63 -7.88
CA MET A 111 -19.71 -17.44 -8.37
C MET A 111 -20.65 -16.23 -8.36
N LEU A 112 -21.89 -16.41 -8.82
CA LEU A 112 -22.91 -15.37 -8.87
C LEU A 112 -23.34 -14.95 -7.45
N ILE A 113 -23.48 -15.90 -6.53
CA ILE A 113 -23.71 -15.62 -5.10
C ILE A 113 -22.54 -14.85 -4.48
N LYS A 114 -21.29 -15.20 -4.79
CA LYS A 114 -20.11 -14.44 -4.32
C LYS A 114 -20.09 -13.02 -4.89
N LEU A 115 -20.41 -12.85 -6.16
CA LEU A 115 -20.48 -11.53 -6.82
C LEU A 115 -21.60 -10.67 -6.23
N VAL A 116 -22.80 -11.25 -6.08
CA VAL A 116 -23.94 -10.58 -5.45
C VAL A 116 -23.68 -10.29 -3.98
N ARG A 117 -23.05 -11.18 -3.21
CA ARG A 117 -22.63 -10.89 -1.83
C ARG A 117 -21.51 -9.84 -1.77
N GLY A 118 -20.62 -9.77 -2.76
CA GLY A 118 -19.64 -8.69 -2.86
C GLY A 118 -20.28 -7.33 -3.14
N VAL A 119 -21.32 -7.30 -3.98
CA VAL A 119 -22.03 -6.07 -4.38
C VAL A 119 -23.10 -5.66 -3.35
N LEU A 120 -24.04 -6.55 -3.01
CA LEU A 120 -25.14 -6.30 -2.07
C LEU A 120 -24.74 -6.49 -0.62
N GLY A 121 -23.90 -7.49 -0.33
CA GLY A 121 -23.40 -7.70 1.02
C GLY A 121 -22.48 -6.57 1.46
N GLY A 122 -22.20 -5.60 0.57
CA GLY A 122 -21.55 -4.33 0.84
C GLY A 122 -20.45 -4.55 1.85
N GLY A 123 -19.67 -5.63 1.64
CA GLY A 123 -18.86 -6.25 2.67
C GLY A 123 -18.00 -5.14 3.17
N SER A 124 -18.37 -4.62 4.35
CA SER A 124 -18.02 -3.27 4.80
C SER A 124 -16.55 -3.16 4.53
N ALA A 125 -16.18 -2.49 3.43
CA ALA A 125 -14.83 -2.52 2.93
C ALA A 125 -14.11 -1.78 4.02
N SER A 126 -13.50 -2.57 4.91
CA SER A 126 -13.40 -2.24 6.34
C SER A 126 -12.89 -0.82 6.38
N GLU A 127 -13.70 0.09 6.90
CA GLU A 127 -13.44 1.51 6.75
C GLU A 127 -12.19 1.81 7.55
N PHE A 128 -11.05 1.67 6.87
CA PHE A 128 -9.77 1.93 7.49
C PHE A 128 -9.82 3.40 7.88
N ARG A 129 -9.57 3.65 9.15
CA ARG A 129 -9.43 5.00 9.68
C ARG A 129 -8.24 4.94 10.59
N ALA A 130 -7.38 5.94 10.51
CA ALA A 130 -6.22 6.01 11.36
C ALA A 130 -6.15 7.37 12.02
N TRP A 131 -5.61 7.41 13.23
CA TRP A 131 -5.40 8.62 13.99
C TRP A 131 -3.94 8.66 14.42
N GLY A 132 -3.23 9.67 13.92
CA GLY A 132 -1.86 9.96 14.34
C GLY A 132 -1.84 10.39 15.79
N CYS A 133 -0.96 9.79 16.58
CA CYS A 133 -0.67 10.15 17.96
C CYS A 133 0.84 10.48 18.08
N PRO A 134 1.29 11.22 19.11
CA PRO A 134 2.71 11.53 19.29
C PRO A 134 3.63 10.30 19.32
N GLU A 135 3.22 9.24 20.02
CA GLU A 135 4.03 8.05 20.24
C GLU A 135 3.59 6.84 19.38
N GLY A 136 2.59 7.01 18.51
CA GLY A 136 2.10 5.93 17.67
C GLY A 136 0.90 6.26 16.80
N LEU A 137 0.22 5.21 16.36
CA LEU A 137 -0.97 5.27 15.53
C LEU A 137 -2.08 4.44 16.17
N VAL A 138 -3.29 5.00 16.23
CA VAL A 138 -4.50 4.20 16.42
C VAL A 138 -5.13 3.98 15.06
N TYR A 139 -5.59 2.77 14.74
CA TYR A 139 -6.31 2.51 13.52
C TYR A 139 -7.52 1.61 13.75
N LEU A 140 -8.54 1.75 12.91
CA LEU A 140 -9.75 0.95 12.88
C LEU A 140 -9.65 -0.02 11.71
N GLU A 141 -9.74 -1.32 11.98
CA GLU A 141 -9.86 -2.36 10.97
C GLU A 141 -11.13 -3.17 11.26
N GLY A 142 -12.07 -3.13 10.32
CA GLY A 142 -13.43 -3.63 10.54
C GLY A 142 -14.15 -2.86 11.64
N LYS A 143 -14.32 -3.50 12.80
CA LYS A 143 -14.98 -2.93 13.99
C LYS A 143 -14.05 -2.84 15.20
N GLN A 144 -12.77 -3.19 15.02
CA GLN A 144 -11.81 -3.28 16.11
C GLN A 144 -10.78 -2.16 15.98
N PHE A 145 -10.54 -1.48 17.10
CA PHE A 145 -9.46 -0.50 17.21
C PHE A 145 -8.17 -1.21 17.59
N PHE A 146 -7.12 -0.85 16.88
CA PHE A 146 -5.76 -1.30 17.12
C PHE A 146 -4.89 -0.09 17.41
N ALA A 147 -3.86 -0.29 18.22
CA ALA A 147 -2.92 0.75 18.59
C ALA A 147 -1.50 0.20 18.42
N VAL A 148 -0.65 0.95 17.73
CA VAL A 148 0.75 0.58 17.47
C VAL A 148 1.64 1.76 17.83
N ARG A 149 2.71 1.53 18.60
CA ARG A 149 3.71 2.56 18.87
C ARG A 149 4.67 2.68 17.70
N TRP A 150 5.24 3.86 17.48
CA TRP A 150 6.23 4.05 16.41
C TRP A 150 7.43 3.10 16.56
N ARG A 151 7.90 2.92 17.79
CA ARG A 151 8.99 1.98 18.13
C ARG A 151 8.67 0.50 17.94
N ASP A 152 7.39 0.16 17.85
CA ASP A 152 6.96 -1.22 17.66
C ASP A 152 6.84 -1.55 16.17
N ILE A 153 7.05 -0.60 15.25
CA ILE A 153 7.03 -0.85 13.80
C ILE A 153 8.41 -1.37 13.37
N SER A 154 8.48 -2.63 12.94
CA SER A 154 9.73 -3.24 12.48
C SER A 154 9.98 -3.01 10.99
N ALA A 155 8.92 -3.03 10.18
CA ALA A 155 9.06 -2.89 8.73
C ALA A 155 7.87 -2.19 8.07
N VAL A 156 8.18 -1.39 7.06
CA VAL A 156 7.21 -0.74 6.17
C VAL A 156 7.57 -0.99 4.71
N TRP A 157 6.59 -1.40 3.91
CA TRP A 157 6.71 -1.57 2.47
C TRP A 157 5.76 -0.63 1.75
N ARG A 158 6.22 -0.05 0.65
CA ARG A 158 5.40 0.73 -0.28
C ARG A 158 4.77 -0.22 -1.30
N LYS A 159 3.45 -0.13 -1.50
CA LYS A 159 2.81 -0.60 -2.73
C LYS A 159 2.88 0.52 -3.73
N VAL A 160 3.39 0.28 -4.92
CA VAL A 160 3.54 1.29 -5.98
C VAL A 160 2.88 0.80 -7.26
N GLY A 161 2.59 1.74 -8.14
CA GLY A 161 2.04 1.49 -9.47
C GLY A 161 1.99 2.79 -10.24
N PHE A 162 1.41 2.75 -11.42
CA PHE A 162 1.23 3.90 -12.28
C PHE A 162 -0.20 4.42 -12.10
N VAL A 163 -0.36 5.72 -11.88
CA VAL A 163 -1.66 6.40 -11.91
C VAL A 163 -1.59 7.43 -13.03
N ASN A 164 -2.43 7.27 -14.05
CA ASN A 164 -2.42 8.08 -15.26
C ASN A 164 -1.02 8.15 -15.92
N GLY A 165 -0.32 7.01 -15.96
CA GLY A 165 1.03 6.89 -16.51
C GLY A 165 2.16 7.41 -15.60
N LEU A 166 1.84 8.00 -14.46
CA LEU A 166 2.83 8.55 -13.52
C LEU A 166 3.14 7.57 -12.38
N PRO A 167 4.41 7.46 -11.95
CA PRO A 167 4.77 6.75 -10.74
C PRO A 167 3.95 7.23 -9.54
N SER A 168 3.36 6.32 -8.78
CA SER A 168 2.60 6.67 -7.59
C SER A 168 2.67 5.57 -6.54
N THR A 169 2.70 5.97 -5.28
CA THR A 169 2.45 5.05 -4.18
C THR A 169 0.95 4.77 -4.14
N LEU A 170 0.58 3.50 -4.11
CA LEU A 170 -0.81 3.02 -4.10
C LEU A 170 -1.27 2.59 -2.71
N GLY A 171 -0.34 2.39 -1.77
CA GLY A 171 -0.63 1.90 -0.44
C GLY A 171 0.63 1.52 0.34
N TYR A 172 0.42 1.05 1.55
CA TYR A 172 1.47 0.64 2.46
C TYR A 172 1.12 -0.69 3.13
N ILE A 173 2.16 -1.44 3.46
CA ILE A 173 2.10 -2.59 4.37
C ILE A 173 2.98 -2.24 5.55
N VAL A 174 2.44 -2.31 6.76
CA VAL A 174 3.15 -1.99 7.99
C VAL A 174 3.16 -3.24 8.86
N GLN A 175 4.35 -3.68 9.26
CA GLN A 175 4.57 -4.83 10.12
C GLN A 175 5.04 -4.35 11.49
N PRO A 176 4.19 -4.46 12.53
CA PRO A 176 4.63 -4.33 13.90
C PRO A 176 5.48 -5.53 14.33
N ALA A 177 6.37 -5.36 15.30
CA ALA A 177 7.26 -6.41 15.81
C ALA A 177 6.48 -7.57 16.47
N ASN A 178 5.35 -7.26 17.12
CA ASN A 178 4.58 -8.21 17.94
C ASN A 178 3.11 -8.35 17.50
N ALA A 179 2.77 -7.97 16.27
CA ALA A 179 1.41 -8.06 15.75
C ALA A 179 1.40 -8.47 14.27
N ALA A 180 0.22 -8.81 13.75
CA ALA A 180 0.04 -9.07 12.32
C ALA A 180 0.28 -7.78 11.49
N PRO A 181 0.78 -7.90 10.25
CA PRO A 181 0.91 -6.75 9.38
C PRO A 181 -0.46 -6.20 9.00
N PHE A 182 -0.62 -4.88 9.05
CA PHE A 182 -1.80 -4.20 8.54
C PHE A 182 -1.49 -3.50 7.21
N LYS A 183 -2.54 -3.32 6.39
CA LYS A 183 -2.41 -2.78 5.04
C LYS A 183 -3.41 -1.66 4.84
N PHE A 184 -3.00 -0.59 4.18
CA PHE A 184 -3.93 0.43 3.72
C PHE A 184 -3.58 0.87 2.29
N SER A 185 -4.61 1.15 1.51
CA SER A 185 -4.48 1.57 0.12
C SER A 185 -4.84 3.06 0.01
N LEU A 186 -3.98 3.83 -0.66
CA LEU A 186 -4.21 5.24 -0.99
C LEU A 186 -5.35 5.38 -2.01
N LEU A 187 -5.55 4.37 -2.86
CA LEU A 187 -6.63 4.35 -3.83
C LEU A 187 -8.01 4.21 -3.16
N THR A 188 -8.90 5.13 -3.48
CA THR A 188 -10.26 5.21 -2.94
C THR A 188 -11.29 4.50 -3.83
N GLY A 189 -12.52 4.31 -3.32
CA GLY A 189 -13.65 3.87 -4.14
C GLY A 189 -13.60 2.39 -4.60
N PRO A 190 -14.09 2.06 -5.81
CA PRO A 190 -14.14 0.69 -6.32
C PRO A 190 -12.75 0.09 -6.58
N TYR A 191 -11.73 0.94 -6.72
CA TYR A 191 -10.38 0.53 -7.05
C TYR A 191 -9.66 -0.26 -5.97
N ALA A 192 -9.96 -0.04 -4.69
CA ALA A 192 -9.25 -0.75 -3.63
C ALA A 192 -9.50 -2.26 -3.63
N GLY A 193 -10.74 -2.70 -3.87
CA GLY A 193 -11.03 -4.13 -3.97
C GLY A 193 -10.39 -4.76 -5.20
N LEU A 194 -10.33 -3.99 -6.30
CA LEU A 194 -9.71 -4.42 -7.54
C LEU A 194 -8.19 -4.53 -7.42
N LEU A 195 -7.51 -3.65 -6.68
CA LEU A 195 -6.07 -3.74 -6.43
C LEU A 195 -5.67 -5.04 -5.77
N ASP A 196 -6.43 -5.49 -4.76
CA ASP A 196 -6.10 -6.74 -4.07
C ASP A 196 -6.36 -7.98 -4.94
N MET A 197 -7.30 -7.89 -5.89
CA MET A 197 -7.50 -8.93 -6.91
C MET A 197 -6.35 -8.94 -7.93
N VAL A 198 -6.01 -7.76 -8.44
CA VAL A 198 -5.03 -7.57 -9.54
C VAL A 198 -3.60 -7.77 -9.06
N GLY A 199 -3.26 -7.31 -7.85
CA GLY A 199 -1.92 -7.43 -7.28
C GLY A 199 -1.51 -8.87 -6.94
N ASN A 200 -2.48 -9.79 -6.80
CA ASN A 200 -2.21 -11.20 -6.54
C ASN A 200 -2.20 -12.06 -7.83
N SER A 201 -2.59 -11.51 -8.98
CA SER A 201 -2.56 -12.26 -10.24
C SER A 201 -1.18 -12.18 -10.90
N SER A 202 -0.58 -13.33 -11.18
CA SER A 202 0.66 -13.43 -11.97
C SER A 202 0.47 -13.20 -13.47
N GLY A 203 -0.78 -13.12 -13.94
CA GLY A 203 -1.14 -12.88 -15.34
C GLY A 203 -1.50 -11.43 -15.64
N SER A 204 -1.51 -11.08 -16.92
CA SER A 204 -2.04 -9.79 -17.39
C SER A 204 -3.55 -9.77 -17.17
N MET A 205 -4.02 -8.93 -16.26
CA MET A 205 -5.44 -8.72 -15.98
C MET A 205 -5.77 -7.25 -16.19
N SER A 206 -6.89 -6.96 -16.85
CA SER A 206 -7.43 -5.61 -17.00
C SER A 206 -8.90 -5.61 -16.58
N ILE A 207 -9.27 -4.66 -15.75
CA ILE A 207 -10.62 -4.48 -15.22
C ILE A 207 -11.01 -3.02 -15.49
N SER A 208 -12.03 -2.84 -16.33
CA SER A 208 -12.60 -1.52 -16.62
C SER A 208 -13.82 -1.25 -15.74
N SER A 209 -13.93 -0.03 -15.24
CA SER A 209 -15.07 0.46 -14.46
C SER A 209 -15.48 1.85 -14.94
N GLY A 210 -16.67 2.32 -14.55
CA GLY A 210 -17.10 3.69 -14.88
C GLY A 210 -16.21 4.80 -14.30
N ALA A 211 -15.35 4.49 -13.31
CA ALA A 211 -14.39 5.44 -12.78
C ALA A 211 -13.08 5.49 -13.59
N GLY A 212 -12.81 4.45 -14.41
CA GLY A 212 -11.52 4.19 -15.05
C GLY A 212 -11.08 2.72 -15.06
N VAL A 213 -9.87 2.45 -15.54
CA VAL A 213 -9.31 1.12 -15.84
C VAL A 213 -8.18 0.79 -14.86
N ILE A 214 -8.20 -0.42 -14.29
CA ILE A 214 -7.04 -1.00 -13.58
C ILE A 214 -6.50 -2.14 -14.42
N SER A 215 -5.22 -2.13 -14.71
CA SER A 215 -4.51 -3.28 -15.27
C SER A 215 -3.31 -3.69 -14.43
N SER A 216 -2.95 -4.97 -14.47
CA SER A 216 -1.64 -5.47 -14.04
C SER A 216 -0.89 -5.97 -15.27
N GLN A 217 0.32 -5.47 -15.47
CA GLN A 217 1.25 -5.96 -16.47
C GLN A 217 2.64 -6.10 -15.84
N GLY A 218 3.18 -7.32 -15.85
CA GLY A 218 4.52 -7.59 -15.32
C GLY A 218 4.69 -7.27 -13.83
N GLY A 219 3.61 -7.37 -13.04
CA GLY A 219 3.62 -7.04 -11.60
C GLY A 219 3.46 -5.55 -11.29
N PHE A 220 3.33 -4.69 -12.29
CA PHE A 220 2.99 -3.28 -12.11
C PHE A 220 1.49 -3.08 -12.28
N ILE A 221 0.91 -2.33 -11.35
CA ILE A 221 -0.49 -1.93 -11.40
C ILE A 221 -0.56 -0.59 -12.12
N GLN A 222 -1.37 -0.47 -13.16
CA GLN A 222 -1.69 0.77 -13.84
C GLN A 222 -3.15 1.13 -13.57
N VAL A 223 -3.40 2.35 -13.14
CA VAL A 223 -4.72 2.90 -12.86
C VAL A 223 -4.91 4.13 -13.73
N GLU A 224 -5.85 4.07 -14.67
CA GLU A 224 -6.25 5.19 -15.53
C GLU A 224 -7.61 5.69 -15.09
N GLY A 225 -7.73 6.97 -14.71
CA GLY A 225 -9.01 7.58 -14.33
C GLY A 225 -8.91 8.57 -13.18
N MET A 226 -10.06 8.94 -12.64
CA MET A 226 -10.16 9.84 -11.47
C MET A 226 -9.88 9.05 -10.18
N ALA A 227 -8.60 8.83 -9.90
CA ALA A 227 -8.14 8.26 -8.64
C ALA A 227 -7.78 9.40 -7.68
N ASP A 228 -8.62 9.62 -6.67
CA ASP A 228 -8.26 10.48 -5.55
C ASP A 228 -7.37 9.68 -4.57
N LEU A 229 -6.08 10.02 -4.56
CA LEU A 229 -5.04 9.44 -3.69
C LEU A 229 -4.89 10.23 -2.37
N SER A 230 -5.57 11.35 -2.21
CA SER A 230 -5.29 12.32 -1.14
C SER A 230 -5.69 11.84 0.25
N ALA A 231 -6.69 10.96 0.36
CA ALA A 231 -7.30 10.59 1.64
C ALA A 231 -6.30 9.99 2.66
N TYR A 232 -5.22 9.39 2.18
CA TYR A 232 -4.20 8.75 3.01
C TYR A 232 -2.76 9.12 2.64
N ALA A 233 -2.54 10.00 1.66
CA ALA A 233 -1.20 10.36 1.21
C ALA A 233 -0.31 10.76 2.40
N GLY A 234 -0.82 11.60 3.30
CA GLY A 234 -0.10 12.03 4.50
C GLY A 234 0.05 10.98 5.61
N LEU A 235 -0.66 9.84 5.57
CA LEU A 235 -0.48 8.78 6.57
C LEU A 235 0.78 7.97 6.30
N GLY A 236 1.01 7.61 5.04
CA GLY A 236 2.22 6.91 4.63
C GLY A 236 3.48 7.74 4.91
N GLU A 237 3.44 9.02 4.52
CA GLU A 237 4.50 9.98 4.81
C GLU A 237 4.74 10.13 6.31
N LEU A 238 3.68 10.27 7.12
CA LEU A 238 3.82 10.34 8.58
C LEU A 238 4.53 9.10 9.13
N ILE A 239 4.11 7.90 8.72
CA ILE A 239 4.72 6.66 9.21
C ILE A 239 6.20 6.61 8.84
N GLU A 240 6.54 6.91 7.59
CA GLU A 240 7.93 6.90 7.12
C GLU A 240 8.79 7.96 7.81
N GLU A 241 8.26 9.17 8.00
CA GLU A 241 8.94 10.25 8.72
C GLU A 241 9.22 9.87 10.17
N GLN A 242 8.24 9.29 10.88
CA GLN A 242 8.42 8.88 12.27
C GLN A 242 9.44 7.75 12.41
N ILE A 243 9.39 6.75 11.51
CA ILE A 243 10.37 5.67 11.47
C ILE A 243 11.76 6.21 11.13
N LEU A 244 11.87 7.14 10.17
CA LEU A 244 13.13 7.78 9.81
C LEU A 244 13.73 8.51 11.01
N ASN A 245 12.95 9.35 11.69
CA ASN A 245 13.39 10.11 12.84
C ASN A 245 13.82 9.21 14.01
N LEU A 246 13.12 8.10 14.21
CA LEU A 246 13.40 7.18 15.31
C LEU A 246 14.65 6.32 15.07
N TYR A 247 14.79 5.74 13.87
CA TYR A 247 15.80 4.71 13.63
C TYR A 247 17.03 5.21 12.87
N LEU A 248 16.95 6.32 12.13
CA LEU A 248 18.11 6.82 11.36
C LEU A 248 19.33 7.14 12.25
N PRO A 249 19.20 7.76 13.44
CA PRO A 249 20.36 8.03 14.30
C PRO A 249 21.11 6.74 14.69
N GLN A 250 20.38 5.69 15.08
CA GLN A 250 20.96 4.40 15.45
C GLN A 250 21.61 3.71 14.25
N ILE A 251 20.96 3.72 13.09
CA ILE A 251 21.52 3.18 11.84
C ILE A 251 22.81 3.91 11.48
N LEU A 252 22.87 5.23 11.63
CA LEU A 252 24.09 6.00 11.38
C LEU A 252 25.21 5.66 12.35
N GLU A 253 24.90 5.42 13.62
CA GLU A 253 25.88 4.96 14.61
C GLU A 253 26.44 3.59 14.25
N THR A 254 25.57 2.61 13.93
CA THR A 254 25.97 1.28 13.45
C THR A 254 26.86 1.37 12.20
N PHE A 255 26.48 2.21 11.24
CA PHE A 255 27.27 2.46 10.04
C PHE A 255 28.66 3.03 10.37
N GLN A 256 28.74 3.99 11.29
CA GLN A 256 29.99 4.63 11.69
C GLN A 256 30.93 3.69 12.45
N GLN A 257 30.38 2.70 13.15
CA GLN A 257 31.13 1.61 13.77
C GLN A 257 31.67 0.58 12.75
N GLY A 258 31.44 0.79 11.44
CA GLY A 258 31.88 -0.10 10.37
C GLY A 258 31.04 -1.37 10.24
N GLN A 259 29.92 -1.47 10.97
CA GLN A 259 29.02 -2.61 10.88
C GLN A 259 28.12 -2.48 9.64
N PRO A 260 27.95 -3.56 8.85
CA PRO A 260 27.05 -3.54 7.69
C PRO A 260 25.58 -3.51 8.15
N ILE A 261 24.77 -2.71 7.46
CA ILE A 261 23.32 -2.60 7.69
C ILE A 261 22.56 -3.27 6.55
N ALA A 262 21.61 -4.13 6.89
CA ALA A 262 20.83 -4.90 5.93
C ALA A 262 19.45 -4.31 5.66
N PHE A 263 19.10 -4.19 4.38
CA PHE A 263 17.79 -3.85 3.85
C PHE A 263 17.32 -4.98 2.92
N GLY A 264 16.92 -6.11 3.52
CA GLY A 264 16.69 -7.35 2.77
C GLY A 264 18.02 -7.96 2.34
N THR A 265 18.17 -8.22 1.04
CA THR A 265 19.44 -8.74 0.46
C THR A 265 20.48 -7.64 0.21
N PHE A 266 20.08 -6.37 0.32
CA PHE A 266 20.95 -5.23 0.07
C PHE A 266 21.66 -4.82 1.35
N LEU A 267 22.99 -4.71 1.33
CA LEU A 267 23.81 -4.31 2.46
C LEU A 267 24.49 -2.96 2.19
N VAL A 268 24.52 -2.11 3.21
CA VAL A 268 25.23 -0.83 3.21
C VAL A 268 26.31 -0.88 4.29
N SER A 269 27.58 -0.67 3.93
CA SER A 269 28.71 -0.67 4.87
C SER A 269 29.64 0.52 4.64
N SER A 270 30.58 0.74 5.55
CA SER A 270 31.58 1.82 5.41
C SER A 270 32.50 1.64 4.20
N GLN A 271 32.60 0.43 3.63
CA GLN A 271 33.41 0.13 2.44
C GLN A 271 32.62 0.28 1.13
N GLY A 272 31.29 0.13 1.17
CA GLY A 272 30.48 0.24 -0.05
C GLY A 272 29.09 -0.33 0.09
N LEU A 273 28.58 -0.82 -1.04
CA LEU A 273 27.28 -1.46 -1.18
C LEU A 273 27.46 -2.92 -1.56
N SER A 274 26.53 -3.79 -1.15
CA SER A 274 26.50 -5.19 -1.57
C SER A 274 25.08 -5.63 -1.88
N ASP A 275 24.90 -6.44 -2.93
CA ASP A 275 23.63 -7.13 -3.22
C ASP A 275 23.60 -8.58 -2.68
N GLY A 276 24.60 -8.94 -1.88
CA GLY A 276 24.84 -10.29 -1.36
C GLY A 276 25.74 -11.15 -2.25
N ASN A 277 25.89 -10.81 -3.54
CA ASN A 277 26.74 -11.55 -4.49
C ASN A 277 27.93 -10.70 -4.98
N LYS A 278 27.73 -9.40 -5.11
CA LYS A 278 28.68 -8.42 -5.63
C LYS A 278 28.82 -7.29 -4.63
N ASN A 279 30.03 -6.76 -4.55
CA ASN A 279 30.34 -5.57 -3.76
C ASN A 279 30.69 -4.43 -4.71
N LEU A 280 30.29 -3.20 -4.35
CA LEU A 280 30.60 -1.97 -5.06
C LEU A 280 31.18 -0.98 -4.05
N ALA A 281 32.46 -0.67 -4.18
CA ALA A 281 33.12 0.26 -3.27
C ALA A 281 32.60 1.69 -3.49
N TRP A 282 32.61 2.53 -2.45
CA TRP A 282 32.09 3.89 -2.53
C TRP A 282 32.76 4.73 -3.63
N GLU A 283 34.06 4.52 -3.91
CA GLU A 283 34.80 5.24 -4.95
C GLU A 283 34.37 4.84 -6.36
N GLU A 284 33.85 3.62 -6.52
CA GLU A 284 33.37 3.08 -7.78
C GLU A 284 31.95 3.53 -8.14
N ILE A 285 31.19 4.10 -7.20
CA ILE A 285 29.83 4.56 -7.44
C ILE A 285 29.86 5.87 -8.25
N ALA A 286 29.19 5.86 -9.40
CA ALA A 286 29.03 7.04 -10.24
C ALA A 286 27.84 7.89 -9.76
N ASP A 287 26.67 7.27 -9.67
CA ASP A 287 25.39 7.92 -9.39
C ASP A 287 24.46 6.96 -8.62
N ILE A 288 23.61 7.52 -7.77
CA ILE A 288 22.53 6.80 -7.10
C ILE A 288 21.23 7.54 -7.41
N GLN A 289 20.36 6.98 -8.24
CA GLN A 289 19.08 7.59 -8.58
C GLN A 289 17.98 6.95 -7.76
N VAL A 290 17.26 7.76 -7.00
CA VAL A 290 16.12 7.31 -6.20
C VAL A 290 14.84 7.76 -6.89
N SER A 291 13.96 6.80 -7.18
CA SER A 291 12.62 7.04 -7.71
C SER A 291 11.56 6.37 -6.85
N ALA A 292 10.29 6.59 -7.13
CA ALA A 292 9.20 5.93 -6.41
C ALA A 292 9.25 4.39 -6.54
N PHE A 293 9.71 3.86 -7.68
CA PHE A 293 9.71 2.42 -7.97
C PHE A 293 11.04 1.74 -7.68
N ALA A 294 12.15 2.44 -7.83
CA ALA A 294 13.45 1.83 -7.81
C ALA A 294 14.57 2.76 -7.36
N ILE A 295 15.60 2.14 -6.77
CA ILE A 295 16.91 2.76 -6.51
C ILE A 295 17.86 2.19 -7.56
N ARG A 296 18.36 3.04 -8.46
CA ARG A 296 19.33 2.68 -9.49
C ARG A 296 20.71 3.14 -9.07
N ILE A 297 21.69 2.26 -9.23
CA ILE A 297 23.07 2.51 -8.81
C ILE A 297 23.96 2.23 -10.00
N THR A 298 24.73 3.22 -10.43
CA THR A 298 25.65 3.10 -11.57
C THR A 298 27.10 3.10 -11.12
N LYS A 299 27.95 2.40 -11.86
CA LYS A 299 29.38 2.23 -11.57
C LYS A 299 30.24 3.02 -12.56
N ARG A 300 31.30 3.66 -12.05
CA ARG A 300 32.36 4.32 -12.82
C ARG A 300 33.30 3.29 -13.48
N PRO A 301 33.94 3.63 -14.61
CA PRO A 301 33.86 4.90 -15.35
C PRO A 301 32.75 4.95 -16.42
N ALA A 302 31.98 3.88 -16.60
CA ALA A 302 31.14 3.68 -17.79
C ALA A 302 29.62 3.92 -17.56
N ASP A 303 29.23 4.55 -16.44
CA ASP A 303 27.85 4.73 -16.00
C ASP A 303 26.98 3.46 -16.14
N LEU A 304 27.63 2.29 -16.01
CA LEU A 304 26.99 1.00 -16.17
C LEU A 304 26.08 0.77 -14.98
N LEU A 305 24.83 0.37 -15.24
CA LEU A 305 23.91 -0.06 -14.21
C LEU A 305 24.52 -1.23 -13.43
N TRP A 306 24.92 -0.98 -12.19
CA TRP A 306 25.43 -2.01 -11.29
C TRP A 306 24.27 -2.77 -10.66
N TYR A 307 23.27 -2.03 -10.19
CA TYR A 307 22.13 -2.61 -9.50
C TYR A 307 20.87 -1.75 -9.66
N ASN A 308 19.73 -2.42 -9.79
CA ASN A 308 18.41 -1.79 -9.87
C ASN A 308 17.49 -2.44 -8.83
N LEU A 309 17.28 -1.75 -7.73
CA LEU A 309 16.61 -2.27 -6.55
C LEU A 309 15.16 -1.80 -6.51
N SER A 310 14.23 -2.75 -6.51
CA SER A 310 12.79 -2.47 -6.50
C SER A 310 12.33 -1.99 -5.12
N VAL A 311 11.93 -0.73 -5.00
CA VAL A 311 11.44 -0.11 -3.75
C VAL A 311 10.31 -0.91 -3.08
N PRO A 312 9.32 -1.46 -3.82
CA PRO A 312 8.25 -2.28 -3.23
C PRO A 312 8.74 -3.56 -2.54
N SER A 313 9.87 -4.09 -2.99
CA SER A 313 10.46 -5.30 -2.40
C SER A 313 11.30 -5.01 -1.15
N LEU A 314 11.60 -3.73 -0.90
CA LEU A 314 12.43 -3.31 0.21
C LEU A 314 11.62 -3.01 1.47
N PRO A 315 11.95 -3.66 2.59
CA PRO A 315 11.50 -3.16 3.88
C PRO A 315 12.22 -1.84 4.19
N ASN A 316 11.50 -0.88 4.74
CA ASN A 316 12.05 0.36 5.26
C ASN A 316 12.84 1.16 4.22
N ALA A 317 12.33 1.24 2.98
CA ALA A 317 12.98 1.96 1.90
C ALA A 317 13.34 3.42 2.26
N ALA A 318 12.49 4.09 3.04
CA ALA A 318 12.75 5.44 3.55
C ALA A 318 14.03 5.53 4.41
N LEU A 319 14.30 4.53 5.26
CA LEU A 319 15.53 4.47 6.06
C LEU A 319 16.77 4.29 5.18
N LEU A 320 16.69 3.42 4.17
CA LEU A 320 17.78 3.25 3.21
C LEU A 320 18.08 4.57 2.47
N ILE A 321 17.05 5.24 1.96
CA ILE A 321 17.19 6.52 1.26
C ILE A 321 17.80 7.58 2.18
N GLY A 322 17.32 7.69 3.43
CA GLY A 322 17.87 8.62 4.42
C GLY A 322 19.36 8.35 4.74
N LEU A 323 19.74 7.07 4.87
CA LEU A 323 21.13 6.67 5.07
C LEU A 323 22.01 7.04 3.86
N LEU A 324 21.59 6.70 2.64
CA LEU A 324 22.34 7.01 1.42
C LEU A 324 22.51 8.53 1.22
N ASN A 325 21.47 9.31 1.49
CA ASN A 325 21.53 10.78 1.44
C ASN A 325 22.54 11.34 2.44
N THR A 326 22.56 10.80 3.67
CA THR A 326 23.51 11.23 4.72
C THR A 326 24.96 10.88 4.34
N ILE A 327 25.20 9.67 3.83
CA ILE A 327 26.53 9.25 3.37
C ILE A 327 27.02 10.17 2.24
N ARG A 328 26.17 10.44 1.24
CA ARG A 328 26.51 11.34 0.13
C ARG A 328 26.85 12.75 0.59
N ALA A 329 26.08 13.31 1.51
CA ALA A 329 26.35 14.64 2.05
C ALA A 329 27.75 14.72 2.68
N ARG A 330 28.18 13.66 3.38
CA ARG A 330 29.53 13.55 3.94
C ARG A 330 30.62 13.50 2.86
N TYR A 331 30.41 12.76 1.76
CA TYR A 331 31.38 12.69 0.65
C TYR A 331 31.52 14.03 -0.09
N ARG A 332 30.42 14.76 -0.29
CA ARG A 332 30.45 16.10 -0.91
C ARG A 332 31.29 17.09 -0.12
N GLY A 333 31.21 17.05 1.21
CA GLY A 333 31.96 17.94 2.09
C GLY A 333 33.48 17.74 2.05
N ARG A 334 33.98 16.58 1.60
CA ARG A 334 35.42 16.28 1.54
C ARG A 334 36.10 16.73 0.25
N GLY A 335 35.36 17.32 -0.70
CA GLY A 335 35.88 17.62 -2.03
C GLY A 335 36.12 16.36 -2.90
N GLU A 336 35.77 15.19 -2.39
CA GLU A 336 35.70 13.97 -3.19
C GLU A 336 34.50 14.09 -4.15
N LYS A 337 34.64 13.57 -5.37
CA LYS A 337 33.54 13.50 -6.34
C LYS A 337 32.46 12.58 -5.78
N ALA A 338 31.54 13.15 -5.02
CA ALA A 338 30.42 12.42 -4.46
C ALA A 338 29.54 11.86 -5.58
N PRO A 339 28.88 10.71 -5.36
CA PRO A 339 27.83 10.27 -6.25
C PRO A 339 26.76 11.36 -6.36
N VAL A 340 26.30 11.60 -7.59
CA VAL A 340 25.13 12.44 -7.81
C VAL A 340 23.90 11.60 -7.36
N ILE A 341 22.78 12.29 -7.16
CA ILE A 341 21.43 11.79 -6.90
C ILE A 341 20.64 12.92 -7.52
N ASP A 342 19.93 12.57 -8.57
CA ASP A 342 18.99 13.44 -9.22
C ASP A 342 17.67 13.38 -8.45
N ASP A 343 17.44 14.37 -7.60
CA ASP A 343 16.19 14.52 -6.83
C ASP A 343 15.06 15.10 -7.68
N SER A 344 15.26 15.35 -9.00
CA SER A 344 14.23 15.88 -9.89
C SER A 344 13.00 14.97 -10.02
N VAL A 345 13.10 13.73 -9.53
CA VAL A 345 12.02 12.73 -9.48
C VAL A 345 11.39 12.61 -8.08
N GLY A 346 11.89 13.34 -7.06
CA GLY A 346 11.68 13.04 -5.64
C GLY A 346 10.78 13.98 -4.82
N LYS A 347 10.24 15.08 -5.38
CA LYS A 347 9.18 15.83 -4.70
C LYS A 347 7.86 15.09 -4.89
N PHE A 348 7.57 14.18 -3.98
CA PHE A 348 6.26 13.55 -3.83
C PHE A 348 5.25 14.67 -3.52
N HIS A 349 4.36 14.97 -4.46
CA HIS A 349 3.25 15.92 -4.31
C HIS A 349 1.92 15.17 -4.38
#